data_AF-A0A482TST2-F1
#
_entry.id   AF-A0A482TST2-F1
#
_cell.length_a   1.000
_cell.length_b   1.000
_cell.length_c   1.000
_cell.angle_alpha   90.00
_cell.angle_beta   90.00
_cell.angle_gamma   90.00
#
_symmetry.space_group_name_H-M   'P 1'
#
loop_
_entity.id
_entity.type
_entity.pdbx_description
1 polymer ?
#
loop_
_entity_poly.entity_id
_entity_poly.type
_entity_poly.pdbx_seq_one_letter_code
_entity_poly.pdbx_strand_id
1 'polypeptide(L)'
;MSNVNDITDNFGTLYHPKSALVFYQTKGTNTYMYVEHFDMNKNGNPINAHPLTVNEAKILAKALHTDKEKDKAFLKPKGILPTNILHINPSEKGTVLWYTKAQEQQLYFVNGLGMPNGKASVPSMLWYASKNSLAVFALTTDRRP
;
A
#
# COMPACT_ATOMS: atom_id res chain seq x y z
N MET A 1 -5.16 5.95 58.39
CA MET A 1 -4.35 5.93 57.14
C MET A 1 -5.26 5.47 56.03
N SER A 2 -5.62 6.35 55.10
CA SER A 2 -6.45 6.03 53.93
C SER A 2 -5.58 5.36 52.88
N ASN A 3 -5.83 4.08 52.58
CA ASN A 3 -5.28 3.41 51.41
C ASN A 3 -5.92 4.04 50.16
N VAL A 4 -5.19 4.94 49.50
CA VAL A 4 -5.55 5.43 48.18
C VAL A 4 -5.27 4.29 47.20
N ASN A 5 -6.32 3.67 46.66
CA ASN A 5 -6.17 2.67 45.61
C ASN A 5 -5.69 3.38 44.34
N ASP A 6 -4.44 3.12 43.97
CA ASP A 6 -3.89 3.57 42.69
C ASP A 6 -4.54 2.77 41.56
N ILE A 7 -5.41 3.45 40.80
CA ILE A 7 -6.11 2.89 39.63
C ILE A 7 -5.50 3.42 38.32
N THR A 8 -4.29 3.98 38.36
CA THR A 8 -3.63 4.57 37.18
C THR A 8 -3.45 3.53 36.06
N ASP A 9 -3.22 2.26 36.43
CA ASP A 9 -3.12 1.12 35.51
C ASP A 9 -4.46 0.76 34.81
N ASN A 10 -5.60 1.26 35.29
CA ASN A 10 -6.92 1.02 34.71
C ASN A 10 -7.33 2.10 33.70
N PHE A 11 -6.55 3.17 33.52
CA PHE A 11 -6.84 4.20 32.53
C PHE A 11 -6.16 3.89 31.19
N GLY A 12 -6.87 3.18 30.31
CA GLY A 12 -6.48 3.00 28.92
C GLY A 12 -5.24 2.12 28.70
N THR A 13 -4.67 2.18 27.50
CA THR A 13 -3.46 1.42 27.16
C THR A 13 -2.23 2.15 27.65
N LEU A 14 -1.68 1.72 28.78
CA LEU A 14 -0.43 2.25 29.32
C LEU A 14 0.75 1.84 28.43
N TYR A 15 1.47 2.83 27.90
CA TYR A 15 2.67 2.59 27.09
C TYR A 15 3.91 2.58 27.98
N HIS A 16 4.67 1.49 27.93
CA HIS A 16 5.94 1.38 28.64
C HIS A 16 7.12 1.53 27.68
N PRO A 17 8.13 2.34 28.03
CA PRO A 17 9.34 2.45 27.21
C PRO A 17 10.03 1.09 27.13
N LYS A 18 10.41 0.68 25.91
CA LYS A 18 11.10 -0.60 25.65
C LYS A 18 12.46 -0.43 25.03
N SER A 19 12.63 0.57 24.17
CA SER A 19 13.92 0.92 23.58
C SER A 19 13.99 2.38 23.16
N ALA A 20 15.20 2.87 22.89
CA ALA A 20 15.46 4.15 22.22
C ALA A 20 16.51 3.99 21.11
N LEU A 21 16.44 4.91 20.15
CA LEU A 21 17.43 5.05 19.09
C LEU A 21 18.07 6.44 19.20
N VAL A 22 19.40 6.49 19.16
CA VAL A 22 20.17 7.73 19.14
C VAL A 22 20.97 7.80 17.85
N PHE A 23 20.86 8.94 17.17
CA PHE A 23 21.55 9.19 15.91
C PHE A 23 22.74 10.11 16.18
N TYR A 24 23.94 9.61 15.88
CA TYR A 24 25.16 10.38 15.95
C TYR A 24 25.60 10.76 14.53
N GLN A 25 26.13 11.98 14.40
CA GLN A 25 26.65 12.49 13.14
C GLN A 25 28.01 13.13 13.38
N THR A 26 28.99 12.81 12.53
CA THR A 26 30.31 13.46 12.58
C THR A 26 30.23 14.91 12.12
N LYS A 27 31.01 15.80 12.75
CA LYS A 27 31.16 17.20 12.32
C LYS A 27 32.27 17.30 11.28
N GLY A 28 32.06 18.04 10.18
CA GLY A 28 33.06 18.24 9.12
C GLY A 28 32.47 18.11 7.71
N THR A 29 33.34 17.96 6.71
CA THR A 29 32.95 17.83 5.29
C THR A 29 32.38 16.45 4.94
N ASN A 30 32.86 15.39 5.60
CA ASN A 30 32.27 14.05 5.52
C ASN A 30 31.39 13.79 6.74
N THR A 31 30.08 13.81 6.53
CA THR A 31 29.09 13.48 7.57
C THR A 31 28.74 12.00 7.50
N TYR A 32 29.32 11.19 8.38
CA TYR A 32 28.90 9.82 8.61
C TYR A 32 27.85 9.78 9.71
N MET A 33 26.82 8.95 9.51
CA MET A 33 25.75 8.75 10.48
C MET A 33 25.89 7.37 11.12
N TYR A 34 25.80 7.32 12.44
CA TYR A 34 25.80 6.10 13.24
C TYR A 34 24.54 6.06 14.09
N VAL A 35 23.91 4.90 14.19
CA VAL A 35 22.68 4.72 14.98
C VAL A 35 22.95 3.72 16.08
N GLU A 36 22.65 4.13 17.30
CA GLU A 36 22.80 3.33 18.50
C GLU A 36 21.43 2.99 19.08
N HIS A 37 21.26 1.73 19.44
CA HIS A 37 20.07 1.20 20.09
C HIS A 37 20.34 1.03 21.60
N PHE A 38 19.34 1.39 22.39
CA PHE A 38 19.32 1.23 23.84
C PHE A 38 18.08 0.44 24.23
N ASP A 39 18.23 -0.54 25.10
CA ASP A 39 17.12 -1.15 25.81
C ASP A 39 16.63 -0.21 26.92
N MET A 40 15.38 -0.34 27.34
CA MET A 40 14.84 0.40 28.48
C MET A 40 14.67 -0.52 29.68
N ASN A 41 15.19 -0.11 30.83
CA ASN A 41 14.93 -0.80 32.08
C ASN A 41 13.51 -0.50 32.61
N LYS A 42 13.13 -1.12 33.72
CA LYS A 42 11.80 -0.96 34.33
C LYS A 42 11.44 0.48 34.71
N ASN A 43 12.45 1.33 34.92
CA ASN A 43 12.28 2.74 35.27
C ASN A 43 12.27 3.65 34.03
N GLY A 44 12.38 3.08 32.82
CA GLY A 44 12.48 3.83 31.57
C GLY A 44 13.87 4.44 31.31
N ASN A 45 14.90 4.00 32.02
CA ASN A 45 16.27 4.47 31.77
C ASN A 45 16.93 3.62 30.67
N PRO A 46 17.67 4.26 29.74
CA PRO A 46 18.39 3.56 28.69
C PRO A 46 19.55 2.74 29.25
N ILE A 47 19.65 1.50 28.82
CA ILE A 47 20.68 0.52 29.18
C ILE A 47 21.12 -0.25 27.94
N ASN A 48 22.18 -1.06 28.04
CA ASN A 48 22.69 -1.93 26.97
C ASN A 48 22.90 -1.22 25.61
N ALA A 49 23.69 -0.14 25.58
CA ALA A 49 23.99 0.55 24.34
C ALA A 49 24.70 -0.38 23.33
N HIS A 50 24.21 -0.43 22.09
CA HIS A 50 24.87 -1.15 21.00
C HIS A 50 24.50 -0.58 19.61
N PRO A 51 25.33 -0.80 18.58
CA PRO A 51 24.98 -0.46 17.21
C PRO A 51 23.64 -1.07 16.79
N LEU A 52 22.79 -0.27 16.15
CA LEU A 52 21.52 -0.77 15.61
C LEU A 52 21.77 -1.94 14.64
N THR A 53 21.18 -3.08 14.93
CA THR A 53 21.33 -4.26 14.09
C THR A 53 20.35 -4.25 12.92
N VAL A 54 20.67 -5.03 11.87
CA VAL A 54 19.77 -5.21 10.71
C VAL A 54 18.42 -5.78 11.14
N ASN A 55 18.39 -6.65 12.14
CA ASN A 55 17.14 -7.26 12.60
C ASN A 55 16.25 -6.25 13.34
N GLU A 56 16.83 -5.44 14.21
CA GLU A 56 16.10 -4.35 14.90
C GLU A 56 15.60 -3.31 13.91
N ALA A 57 16.40 -2.95 12.92
CA ALA A 57 15.97 -2.06 11.83
C ALA A 57 14.78 -2.64 11.05
N LYS A 58 14.75 -3.96 10.80
CA LYS A 58 13.60 -4.64 10.18
C LYS A 58 12.35 -4.61 11.07
N ILE A 59 12.52 -4.82 12.38
CA ILE A 59 11.42 -4.75 13.35
C ILE A 59 10.86 -3.34 13.39
N LEU A 60 11.72 -2.32 13.46
CA LEU A 60 11.33 -0.92 13.37
C LEU A 60 10.58 -0.64 12.07
N ALA A 61 11.14 -1.04 10.92
CA ALA A 61 10.49 -0.86 9.63
C ALA A 61 9.09 -1.48 9.63
N LYS A 62 8.93 -2.71 10.14
CA LYS A 62 7.63 -3.38 10.25
C LYS A 62 6.66 -2.66 11.19
N ALA A 63 7.15 -2.10 12.30
CA ALA A 63 6.33 -1.31 13.22
C ALA A 63 5.89 0.02 12.61
N LEU A 64 6.75 0.63 11.77
CA LEU A 64 6.45 1.83 11.00
C LEU A 64 5.54 1.56 9.79
N HIS A 65 5.44 0.31 9.32
CA HIS A 65 4.44 -0.12 8.35
C HIS A 65 3.07 -0.09 9.03
N THR A 66 2.51 1.12 9.10
CA THR A 66 1.16 1.40 9.59
C THR A 66 0.12 0.81 8.65
N ASP A 67 -1.10 0.65 9.17
CA ASP A 67 -2.27 0.09 8.46
C ASP A 67 -2.58 0.74 7.08
N LYS A 68 -1.95 1.88 6.74
CA LYS A 68 -1.94 2.43 5.37
C LYS A 68 -1.42 1.46 4.32
N GLU A 69 -0.63 0.44 4.68
CA GLU A 69 -0.28 -0.64 3.74
C GLU A 69 -1.35 -1.72 3.59
N LYS A 70 -2.25 -1.90 4.57
CA LYS A 70 -3.40 -2.79 4.41
C LYS A 70 -4.37 -2.24 3.37
N ASP A 71 -4.46 -0.92 3.23
CA ASP A 71 -5.17 -0.26 2.13
C ASP A 71 -4.48 -0.44 0.76
N LYS A 72 -3.23 -0.94 0.71
CA LYS A 72 -2.52 -1.35 -0.53
C LYS A 72 -2.87 -2.78 -0.96
N ALA A 73 -3.84 -3.43 -0.34
CA ALA A 73 -4.25 -4.80 -0.66
C ALA A 73 -5.25 -4.92 -1.82
N PHE A 74 -5.37 -3.92 -2.69
CA PHE A 74 -6.22 -4.00 -3.87
C PHE A 74 -5.46 -4.57 -5.07
N LEU A 75 -6.18 -5.19 -6.01
CA LEU A 75 -5.63 -5.83 -7.22
C LEU A 75 -4.63 -6.97 -6.95
N LYS A 76 -4.78 -7.69 -5.83
CA LYS A 76 -4.09 -8.98 -5.61
C LYS A 76 -4.96 -10.11 -6.17
N PRO A 77 -4.65 -10.66 -7.36
CA PRO A 77 -5.45 -11.73 -7.92
C PRO A 77 -5.38 -12.97 -7.02
N LYS A 78 -6.52 -13.65 -6.88
CA LYS A 78 -6.56 -15.00 -6.30
C LYS A 78 -6.59 -16.00 -7.45
N GLY A 79 -5.55 -16.82 -7.57
CA GLY A 79 -5.45 -17.84 -8.62
C GLY A 79 -4.85 -17.33 -9.92
N ILE A 80 -5.16 -18.02 -11.01
CA ILE A 80 -4.56 -17.78 -12.33
C ILE A 80 -5.21 -16.56 -12.99
N LEU A 81 -4.38 -15.65 -13.49
CA LEU A 81 -4.85 -14.49 -14.23
C LEU A 81 -5.36 -14.90 -15.63
N PRO A 82 -6.54 -14.42 -16.04
CA PRO A 82 -6.99 -14.53 -17.42
C PRO A 82 -5.97 -13.97 -18.41
N THR A 83 -5.86 -14.60 -19.58
CA THR A 83 -4.87 -14.23 -20.61
C THR A 83 -5.10 -12.87 -21.24
N ASN A 84 -6.30 -12.30 -21.08
CA ASN A 84 -6.63 -10.98 -21.57
C ASN A 84 -6.17 -9.84 -20.65
N ILE A 85 -5.73 -10.16 -19.43
CA ILE A 85 -5.05 -9.20 -18.56
C ILE A 85 -3.59 -9.09 -18.98
N LEU A 86 -3.16 -7.87 -19.29
CA LEU A 86 -1.82 -7.57 -19.76
C LEU A 86 -0.90 -7.15 -18.62
N HIS A 87 -1.42 -6.36 -17.67
CA HIS A 87 -0.64 -5.88 -16.53
C HIS A 87 -1.53 -5.55 -15.33
N ILE A 88 -1.00 -5.79 -14.13
CA ILE A 88 -1.60 -5.36 -12.87
C ILE A 88 -0.52 -4.69 -12.04
N ASN A 89 -0.80 -3.47 -11.58
CA ASN A 89 0.00 -2.76 -10.60
C ASN A 89 -0.79 -2.67 -9.28
N PRO A 90 -0.42 -3.43 -8.23
CA PRO A 90 -1.10 -3.40 -6.94
C PRO A 90 -0.59 -2.31 -5.96
N SER A 91 0.16 -1.31 -6.44
CA SER A 91 0.63 -0.19 -5.62
C SER A 91 -0.49 0.81 -5.27
N GLU A 92 -0.17 1.88 -4.53
CA GLU A 92 -1.12 2.91 -4.08
C GLU A 92 -1.93 3.56 -5.22
N LYS A 93 -1.39 3.62 -6.43
CA LYS A 93 -2.08 4.12 -7.63
C LYS A 93 -2.71 3.01 -8.46
N GLY A 94 -3.02 1.87 -7.85
CA GLY A 94 -3.11 0.60 -8.53
C GLY A 94 -3.97 0.60 -9.80
N THR A 95 -3.45 -0.10 -10.80
CA THR A 95 -3.96 -0.07 -12.17
C THR A 95 -4.07 -1.46 -12.76
N VAL A 96 -5.00 -1.61 -13.70
CA VAL A 96 -5.15 -2.82 -14.51
C VAL A 96 -5.19 -2.43 -15.98
N LEU A 97 -4.40 -3.14 -16.77
CA LEU A 97 -4.42 -3.09 -18.22
C LEU A 97 -4.94 -4.42 -18.75
N TRP A 98 -6.02 -4.40 -19.51
CA TRP A 98 -6.57 -5.59 -20.15
C TRP A 98 -7.05 -5.26 -21.56
N TYR A 99 -7.20 -6.30 -22.39
CA TYR A 99 -7.73 -6.16 -23.73
C TYR A 99 -9.01 -6.98 -23.92
N THR A 100 -9.84 -6.56 -24.86
CA THR A 100 -10.99 -7.33 -25.34
C THR A 100 -10.89 -7.46 -26.85
N LYS A 101 -11.28 -8.62 -27.37
CA LYS A 101 -11.35 -8.85 -28.81
C LYS A 101 -12.52 -8.11 -29.44
N ALA A 102 -12.47 -7.94 -30.76
CA ALA A 102 -13.59 -7.43 -31.55
C ALA A 102 -14.80 -8.34 -31.36
N GLN A 103 -15.95 -7.75 -31.06
CA GLN A 103 -17.17 -8.48 -30.73
C GLN A 103 -18.42 -7.66 -31.05
N GLU A 104 -19.55 -8.33 -31.25
CA GLU A 104 -20.85 -7.68 -31.23
C GLU A 104 -21.35 -7.56 -29.79
N GLN A 105 -21.65 -6.35 -29.37
CA GLN A 105 -22.14 -6.05 -28.04
C GLN A 105 -23.52 -5.40 -28.14
N GLN A 106 -24.46 -5.83 -27.30
CA GLN A 106 -25.70 -5.08 -27.09
C GLN A 106 -25.36 -3.81 -26.30
N LEU A 107 -25.58 -2.65 -26.91
CA LEU A 107 -25.39 -1.33 -26.29
C LEU A 107 -26.72 -0.75 -25.83
N TYR A 108 -26.65 -0.06 -24.70
CA TYR A 108 -27.76 0.65 -24.09
C TYR A 108 -27.37 2.11 -23.89
N PHE A 109 -28.21 3.00 -24.38
CA PHE A 109 -28.05 4.44 -24.31
C PHE A 109 -29.17 5.04 -23.48
N VAL A 110 -28.88 6.16 -22.81
CA VAL A 110 -29.89 6.95 -22.12
C VAL A 110 -30.78 7.66 -23.14
N ASN A 111 -32.07 7.79 -22.85
CA ASN A 111 -33.04 8.37 -23.79
C ASN A 111 -32.66 9.77 -24.31
N GLY A 112 -31.99 10.58 -23.47
CA GLY A 112 -31.55 11.93 -23.84
C GLY A 112 -30.47 12.00 -24.92
N LEU A 113 -29.83 10.86 -25.25
CA LEU A 113 -28.79 10.79 -26.28
C LEU A 113 -29.37 10.72 -27.70
N GLY A 114 -30.67 10.42 -27.85
CA GLY A 114 -31.33 10.24 -29.16
C GLY A 114 -30.85 9.02 -29.95
N MET A 115 -30.05 8.14 -29.35
CA MET A 115 -29.55 6.92 -29.99
C MET A 115 -30.37 5.71 -29.54
N PRO A 116 -30.81 4.83 -30.46
CA PRO A 116 -31.52 3.61 -30.10
C PRO A 116 -30.59 2.59 -29.46
N ASN A 117 -31.12 1.83 -28.49
CA ASN A 117 -30.45 0.63 -27.97
C ASN A 117 -30.37 -0.43 -29.08
N GLY A 118 -29.28 -1.16 -29.17
CA GLY A 118 -29.10 -2.14 -30.24
C GLY A 118 -27.78 -2.89 -30.17
N LYS A 119 -27.64 -3.92 -31.02
CA LYS A 119 -26.37 -4.60 -31.20
C LYS A 119 -25.46 -3.74 -32.08
N ALA A 120 -24.21 -3.59 -31.68
CA ALA A 120 -23.19 -2.89 -32.44
C ALA A 120 -21.89 -3.69 -32.47
N SER A 121 -21.19 -3.66 -33.60
CA SER A 121 -19.84 -4.22 -33.71
C SER A 121 -18.86 -3.28 -33.04
N VAL A 122 -18.20 -3.76 -31.99
CA VAL A 122 -17.17 -3.03 -31.24
C VAL A 122 -15.80 -3.58 -31.67
N PRO A 123 -14.84 -2.72 -32.05
CA PRO A 123 -13.49 -3.18 -32.39
C PRO A 123 -12.79 -3.77 -31.17
N SER A 124 -11.60 -4.34 -31.38
CA SER A 124 -10.75 -4.76 -30.27
C SER A 124 -10.35 -3.54 -29.45
N MET A 125 -10.41 -3.65 -28.12
CA MET A 125 -10.21 -2.51 -27.22
C MET A 125 -9.11 -2.80 -26.21
N LEU A 126 -8.30 -1.78 -25.92
CA LEU A 126 -7.37 -1.75 -24.80
C LEU A 126 -7.94 -0.86 -23.69
N TRP A 127 -7.97 -1.41 -22.49
CA TRP A 127 -8.57 -0.78 -21.32
C TRP A 127 -7.52 -0.55 -20.26
N TYR A 128 -7.41 0.69 -19.80
CA TYR A 128 -6.55 1.06 -18.70
C TYR A 128 -7.39 1.67 -17.59
N ALA A 129 -7.55 0.94 -16.48
CA ALA A 129 -8.26 1.44 -15.32
C ALA A 129 -7.29 1.80 -14.20
N SER A 130 -7.57 2.92 -13.54
CA SER A 130 -7.03 3.29 -12.24
C SER A 130 -8.19 3.40 -11.23
N LYS A 131 -7.87 3.76 -9.98
CA LYS A 131 -8.89 4.03 -8.95
C LYS A 131 -9.92 5.09 -9.39
N ASN A 132 -9.52 6.08 -10.18
CA ASN A 132 -10.32 7.27 -10.46
C ASN A 132 -10.64 7.48 -11.94
N SER A 133 -10.16 6.62 -12.83
CA SER A 133 -10.30 6.82 -14.27
C SER A 133 -10.31 5.52 -15.04
N LEU A 134 -10.97 5.57 -16.20
CA LEU A 134 -10.93 4.55 -17.22
C LEU A 134 -10.54 5.21 -18.55
N ALA A 135 -9.45 4.76 -19.14
CA ALA A 135 -9.07 5.12 -20.50
C ALA A 135 -9.30 3.91 -21.41
N VAL A 136 -9.86 4.16 -22.60
CA VAL A 136 -10.24 3.12 -23.55
C VAL A 136 -9.71 3.51 -24.93
N PHE A 137 -9.02 2.58 -25.59
CA PHE A 137 -8.43 2.77 -26.90
C PHE A 137 -8.90 1.69 -27.85
N ALA A 138 -9.31 2.07 -29.06
CA ALA A 138 -9.59 1.12 -30.13
C ALA A 138 -8.29 0.67 -30.79
N LEU A 139 -8.16 -0.64 -31.01
CA LEU A 139 -7.01 -1.25 -31.66
C LEU A 139 -7.35 -1.53 -33.13
N THR A 140 -6.35 -1.41 -33.99
CA THR A 140 -6.49 -1.67 -35.43
C THR A 140 -6.49 -3.16 -35.77
N THR A 141 -6.04 -4.02 -34.85
CA THR A 141 -5.98 -5.47 -35.04
C THR A 141 -6.51 -6.21 -33.83
N ASP A 142 -7.07 -7.40 -34.05
CA ASP A 142 -7.59 -8.27 -32.99
C ASP A 142 -6.51 -9.11 -32.29
N ARG A 143 -5.25 -8.69 -32.39
CA ARG A 143 -4.12 -9.36 -31.75
C ARG A 143 -3.95 -8.85 -30.33
N ARG A 144 -3.45 -9.74 -29.46
CA ARG A 144 -3.03 -9.36 -28.10
C ARG A 144 -1.89 -8.32 -28.22
N PRO A 145 -2.05 -7.13 -27.64
CA PRO A 145 -1.00 -6.11 -27.59
C PRO A 145 0.19 -6.51 -26.72
#